data_AF-A0A6G1KY84-F1
#
_entry.id   AF-A0A6G1KY84-F1
#
_cell.length_a   1.000
_cell.length_b   1.000
_cell.length_c   1.000
_cell.angle_alpha   90.00
_cell.angle_beta   90.00
_cell.angle_gamma   90.00
#
_symmetry.space_group_name_H-M   'P 1'
#
loop_
_entity.id
_entity.type
_entity.pdbx_description
1 polymer ?
#
loop_
_entity_poly.entity_id
_entity_poly.type
_entity_poly.pdbx_seq_one_letter_code
_entity_poly.pdbx_strand_id
1 'polypeptide(L)'
;MRATQLLRSGGGKIPYPKHVWSPAGGWYAQPQNWKQNTAIMGGVVFSICMMLGSISADREHRDRMPEPGRFFPSRYWSREIREHEAALKAQAAREGSS
;
A
#
# COMPACT_ATOMS: atom_id res chain seq x y z
N MET A 1 9.64 -21.72 38.60
CA MET A 1 9.56 -21.62 37.13
C MET A 1 10.57 -20.58 36.64
N ARG A 2 11.57 -20.96 35.84
CA ARG A 2 12.28 -20.01 34.97
C ARG A 2 12.47 -20.67 33.61
N ALA A 3 11.50 -20.42 32.74
CA ALA A 3 11.62 -20.76 31.33
C ALA A 3 12.57 -19.72 30.69
N THR A 4 13.75 -20.15 30.27
CA THR A 4 14.55 -19.40 29.29
C THR A 4 15.20 -20.39 28.33
N GLN A 5 14.36 -21.13 27.61
CA GLN A 5 14.74 -21.69 26.33
C GLN A 5 14.30 -20.71 25.24
N LEU A 6 15.17 -19.76 24.90
CA LEU A 6 15.13 -19.12 23.59
C LEU A 6 16.07 -19.92 22.68
N LEU A 7 15.55 -21.01 22.14
CA LEU A 7 16.11 -21.71 20.99
C LEU A 7 16.15 -20.72 19.81
N ARG A 8 17.26 -20.01 19.64
CA ARG A 8 17.55 -19.32 18.38
C ARG A 8 18.00 -20.38 17.40
N SER A 9 17.09 -20.81 16.51
CA SER A 9 17.31 -21.78 15.44
C SER A 9 18.22 -21.26 14.31
N GLY A 10 19.31 -20.57 14.65
CA GLY A 10 20.39 -20.25 13.72
C GLY A 10 21.55 -21.17 14.04
N GLY A 11 21.70 -22.27 13.31
CA GLY A 11 22.88 -23.14 13.41
C GLY A 11 24.18 -22.33 13.30
N GLY A 12 25.29 -22.90 13.81
CA GLY A 12 26.58 -22.20 13.91
C GLY A 12 26.96 -21.47 12.61
N LYS A 13 27.31 -20.18 12.71
CA LYS A 13 27.70 -19.36 11.56
C LYS A 13 29.06 -19.85 11.05
N ILE A 14 29.14 -20.22 9.77
CA ILE A 14 30.40 -20.55 9.10
C ILE A 14 31.24 -19.26 8.97
N PRO A 15 32.58 -19.30 9.17
CA PRO A 15 33.45 -18.15 8.92
C PRO A 15 33.29 -17.59 7.51
N TYR A 16 33.29 -16.26 7.38
CA TYR A 16 33.13 -15.55 6.11
C TYR A 16 33.96 -14.26 6.11
N PRO A 17 34.40 -13.76 4.93
CA PRO A 17 35.17 -12.54 4.83
C PRO A 17 34.33 -11.32 5.23
N LYS A 18 34.81 -10.53 6.19
CA LYS A 18 34.09 -9.36 6.73
C LYS A 18 34.21 -8.09 5.89
N HIS A 19 35.22 -8.03 5.01
CA HIS A 19 35.53 -6.86 4.19
C HIS A 19 34.84 -6.88 2.83
N VAL A 20 34.10 -7.94 2.50
CA VAL A 20 33.36 -8.05 1.25
C VAL A 20 32.01 -7.35 1.42
N TRP A 21 31.74 -6.39 0.55
CA TRP A 21 30.47 -5.68 0.49
C TRP A 21 29.71 -6.02 -0.79
N SER A 22 28.39 -6.18 -0.67
CA SER A 22 27.48 -6.32 -1.80
C SER A 22 26.19 -5.53 -1.51
N PRO A 23 25.56 -4.94 -2.54
CA PRO A 23 24.36 -4.13 -2.38
C PRO A 23 23.17 -4.90 -1.79
N ALA A 24 23.08 -6.21 -2.04
CA ALA A 24 22.03 -7.06 -1.48
C ALA A 24 22.30 -7.51 -0.03
N GLY A 25 23.48 -7.16 0.52
CA GLY A 25 23.97 -7.64 1.81
C GLY A 25 25.08 -8.68 1.67
N GLY A 26 25.26 -9.52 2.68
CA GLY A 26 26.30 -10.54 2.72
C GLY A 26 25.89 -11.71 3.63
N TRP A 27 26.86 -12.51 4.05
CA TRP A 27 26.61 -13.67 4.90
C TRP A 27 25.95 -13.27 6.23
N TYR A 28 24.76 -13.85 6.48
CA TYR A 28 23.98 -13.65 7.71
C TYR A 28 23.75 -12.17 8.06
N ALA A 29 23.46 -11.34 7.05
CA ALA A 29 23.23 -9.92 7.23
C ALA A 29 22.07 -9.66 8.20
N GLN A 30 22.39 -9.10 9.37
CA GLN A 30 21.42 -8.77 10.40
C GLN A 30 21.83 -7.44 11.04
N PRO A 31 21.68 -6.32 10.29
CA PRO A 31 22.07 -5.02 10.78
C PRO A 31 21.21 -4.62 11.99
N GLN A 32 21.80 -3.92 12.94
CA GLN A 32 21.12 -3.51 14.17
C GLN A 32 19.86 -2.67 13.90
N ASN A 33 19.89 -1.86 12.84
CA ASN A 33 18.85 -0.89 12.49
C ASN A 33 17.86 -1.41 11.42
N TRP A 34 17.75 -2.73 11.21
CA TRP A 34 16.92 -3.29 10.14
C TRP A 34 15.47 -2.78 10.18
N LYS A 35 14.88 -2.63 11.39
CA LYS A 35 13.48 -2.17 11.57
C LYS A 35 13.27 -0.75 11.03
N GLN A 36 14.18 0.16 11.37
CA GLN A 36 14.09 1.55 10.94
C GLN A 36 14.30 1.65 9.43
N ASN A 37 15.29 0.93 8.88
CA ASN A 37 15.55 0.93 7.45
C ASN A 37 14.36 0.39 6.65
N THR A 38 13.75 -0.71 7.11
CA THR A 38 12.53 -1.27 6.49
C THR A 38 11.35 -0.32 6.60
N ALA A 39 11.17 0.37 7.75
CA ALA A 39 10.11 1.35 7.91
C ALA A 39 10.26 2.54 6.94
N ILE A 40 11.49 3.05 6.77
CA ILE A 40 11.78 4.12 5.81
C ILE A 40 11.48 3.67 4.39
N MET A 41 12.03 2.52 3.97
CA MET A 41 11.80 2.00 2.61
C MET A 41 10.33 1.69 2.35
N GLY A 42 9.63 1.12 3.33
CA GLY A 42 8.20 0.87 3.27
C GLY A 42 7.41 2.17 3.12
N GLY A 43 7.76 3.22 3.87
CA GLY A 43 7.16 4.54 3.75
C GLY A 43 7.34 5.18 2.37
N VAL A 44 8.54 5.05 1.79
CA VAL A 44 8.85 5.54 0.44
C VAL A 44 8.04 4.79 -0.62
N VAL A 45 7.99 3.46 -0.56
CA VAL A 45 7.20 2.67 -1.52
C VAL A 45 5.72 2.99 -1.39
N PHE A 46 5.21 3.07 -0.16
CA PHE A 46 3.82 3.40 0.10
C PHE A 46 3.45 4.79 -0.44
N SER A 47 4.29 5.81 -0.21
CA SER A 47 4.01 7.17 -0.69
C SER A 47 3.97 7.27 -2.21
N ILE A 48 4.88 6.57 -2.91
CA ILE A 48 4.89 6.49 -4.37
C ILE A 48 3.61 5.82 -4.87
N CYS A 49 3.24 4.67 -4.30
CA CYS A 49 2.02 3.96 -4.68
C CYS A 49 0.75 4.81 -4.46
N MET A 50 0.66 5.52 -3.33
CA MET A 50 -0.46 6.43 -3.07
C MET A 50 -0.51 7.57 -4.08
N MET A 51 0.61 8.23 -4.37
CA MET A 51 0.67 9.32 -5.34
C MET A 51 0.24 8.87 -6.74
N LEU A 52 0.83 7.78 -7.24
CA LEU A 52 0.48 7.22 -8.55
C LEU A 52 -0.96 6.72 -8.57
N GLY A 53 -1.44 6.13 -7.48
CA GLY A 53 -2.82 5.69 -7.32
C GLY A 53 -3.81 6.84 -7.40
N SER A 54 -3.54 7.96 -6.72
CA SER A 54 -4.37 9.17 -6.80
C SER A 54 -4.40 9.76 -8.21
N ILE A 55 -3.24 9.87 -8.86
CA ILE A 55 -3.15 10.37 -10.23
C ILE A 55 -3.92 9.46 -11.20
N SER A 56 -3.80 8.14 -11.02
CA SER A 56 -4.52 7.15 -11.82
C SER A 56 -6.03 7.29 -11.63
N ALA A 57 -6.50 7.42 -10.38
CA ALA A 57 -7.91 7.57 -10.05
C ALA A 57 -8.54 8.88 -10.59
N ASP A 58 -7.75 9.95 -10.68
CA ASP A 58 -8.19 11.22 -11.28
C ASP A 58 -8.25 11.15 -12.81
N ARG A 59 -7.32 10.40 -13.43
CA ARG A 59 -7.22 10.22 -14.88
C ARG A 59 -8.08 9.09 -15.42
N GLU A 60 -8.73 8.33 -14.55
CA GLU A 60 -9.60 7.24 -14.96
C GLU A 60 -10.79 7.77 -15.78
N HIS A 61 -11.02 7.13 -16.92
CA HIS A 61 -12.20 7.34 -17.76
C HIS A 61 -12.91 6.01 -17.97
N ARG A 62 -14.25 6.01 -17.88
CA ARG A 62 -15.11 4.83 -17.99
C ARG A 62 -16.21 5.10 -19.00
N ASP A 63 -16.27 4.28 -20.03
CA ASP A 63 -17.33 4.34 -21.05
C ASP A 63 -18.72 3.98 -20.47
N ARG A 64 -18.76 3.11 -19.45
CA ARG A 64 -19.98 2.69 -18.78
C ARG A 64 -19.90 2.95 -17.28
N MET A 65 -20.85 3.76 -16.80
CA MET A 65 -21.03 3.98 -15.38
C MET A 65 -21.67 2.77 -14.69
N PRO A 66 -21.30 2.50 -13.43
CA PRO A 66 -21.80 1.36 -12.69
C PRO A 66 -23.28 1.53 -12.29
N GLU A 67 -23.99 0.41 -12.19
CA GLU A 67 -25.40 0.40 -11.82
C GLU A 67 -25.61 0.85 -10.36
N PRO A 68 -26.70 1.61 -10.08
CA PRO A 68 -27.05 2.02 -8.72
C PRO A 68 -27.17 0.81 -7.78
N GLY A 69 -26.55 0.87 -6.61
CA GLY A 69 -26.63 -0.16 -5.57
C GLY A 69 -25.57 -1.27 -5.62
N ARG A 70 -24.78 -1.39 -6.71
CA ARG A 70 -23.68 -2.36 -6.77
C ARG A 70 -22.48 -1.91 -5.94
N PHE A 71 -21.83 -2.82 -5.21
CA PHE A 71 -20.59 -2.51 -4.48
C PHE A 71 -19.36 -2.64 -5.38
N PHE A 72 -18.49 -1.63 -5.35
CA PHE A 72 -17.15 -1.67 -5.92
C PHE A 72 -16.28 -0.65 -5.16
N PRO A 73 -15.01 -0.98 -4.88
CA PRO A 73 -14.20 -0.18 -3.98
C PRO A 73 -13.76 1.14 -4.61
N SER A 74 -13.61 1.20 -5.94
CA SER A 74 -13.23 2.42 -6.66
C SER A 74 -14.25 3.56 -6.56
N ARG A 75 -15.48 3.30 -6.10
CA ARG A 75 -16.49 4.32 -5.79
C ARG A 75 -15.97 5.44 -4.90
N TYR A 76 -15.08 5.10 -3.96
CA TYR A 76 -14.63 6.04 -2.93
C TYR A 76 -13.53 6.99 -3.41
N TRP A 77 -12.77 6.65 -4.46
CA TRP A 77 -11.59 7.41 -4.86
C TRP A 77 -11.57 7.82 -6.33
N SER A 78 -12.26 7.12 -7.23
CA SER A 78 -12.31 7.49 -8.64
C SER A 78 -13.13 8.77 -8.84
N ARG A 79 -12.53 9.77 -9.48
CA ARG A 79 -13.16 11.09 -9.70
C ARG A 79 -14.45 10.99 -10.50
N GLU A 80 -14.42 10.27 -11.61
CA GLU A 80 -15.52 10.17 -12.57
C GLU A 80 -16.80 9.58 -11.95
N ILE A 81 -16.66 8.54 -11.12
CA ILE A 81 -17.80 7.94 -10.40
C ILE A 81 -18.38 8.93 -9.40
N ARG A 82 -17.54 9.59 -8.61
CA ARG A 82 -17.97 10.54 -7.59
C ARG A 82 -18.74 11.70 -8.20
N GLU A 83 -18.25 12.23 -9.32
CA GLU A 83 -18.92 13.32 -10.06
C GLU A 83 -20.25 12.85 -10.67
N HIS A 84 -20.27 11.65 -11.27
CA HIS A 84 -21.49 11.07 -11.82
C HIS A 84 -22.57 10.83 -10.74
N GLU A 85 -22.21 10.21 -9.61
CA GLU A 85 -23.14 9.96 -8.50
C GLU A 85 -23.63 11.26 -7.85
N ALA A 86 -22.76 12.28 -7.74
CA ALA A 86 -23.15 13.61 -7.26
C ALA A 86 -24.16 14.29 -8.20
N ALA A 87 -23.96 14.18 -9.52
CA ALA A 87 -24.88 14.74 -10.52
C ALA A 87 -26.25 14.06 -10.47
N LEU A 88 -26.31 12.72 -10.39
CA LEU A 88 -27.55 11.97 -10.24
C LEU A 88 -28.33 12.39 -8.99
N LYS A 89 -27.63 12.53 -7.86
CA LYS A 89 -28.23 12.97 -6.60
C LYS A 89 -28.80 14.39 -6.70
N ALA A 90 -28.10 15.30 -7.38
CA ALA A 90 -28.57 16.67 -7.59
C ALA A 90 -29.81 16.74 -8.50
N GLN A 91 -29.92 15.88 -9.51
CA GLN A 91 -31.11 15.78 -10.37
C GLN A 91 -32.32 15.27 -9.59
N ALA A 92 -32.16 14.16 -8.86
CA ALA A 92 -33.24 13.61 -8.02
C ALA A 92 -33.76 14.61 -6.99
N ALA A 93 -32.88 15.43 -6.40
CA ALA A 93 -33.26 16.48 -5.46
C ALA A 93 -34.08 17.60 -6.12
N ARG A 94 -33.80 17.94 -7.39
CA ARG A 94 -34.57 18.94 -8.15
C ARG A 94 -35.96 18.41 -8.51
N GLU A 95 -36.03 17.18 -9.02
CA GLU A 95 -37.28 16.54 -9.41
C GLU A 95 -38.23 16.31 -8.23
N GLY A 96 -37.69 15.92 -7.06
CA GLY A 96 -38.50 15.77 -5.84
C GLY A 96 -38.91 17.09 -5.17
N SER A 97 -38.43 18.23 -5.67
CA SER A 97 -38.77 19.58 -5.16
C SER A 97 -39.77 20.34 -6.04
N SER A 98 -40.15 19.75 -7.19
CA SER A 98 -41.20 20.24 -8.10
C SER A 98 -42.49 19.45 -7.90
#